data_AF-A0A5R8WP57-F1
#
_entry.id   AF-A0A5R8WP57-F1
#
_cell.length_a   1.000
_cell.length_b   1.000
_cell.length_c   1.000
_cell.angle_alpha   90.00
_cell.angle_beta   90.00
_cell.angle_gamma   90.00
#
_symmetry.space_group_name_H-M   'P 1'
#
loop_
_entity.id
_entity.type
_entity.pdbx_description
1 polymer ?
#
loop_
_entity_poly.entity_id
_entity_poly.type
_entity_poly.pdbx_seq_one_letter_code
_entity_poly.pdbx_strand_id
1 'polypeptide(L)'
;MFLWLAVLLPVFGFAQAKPLSDEVRRANLETQVTAMEQAFLKEDFETFADFMHPDVVRLAGGPDVLARQLRKGMEEMSAQGGKVSNVTHGAPTRIVAVDRQLQCTLPQTTEFQLAAATKTTQSTLLAVSADGGKTWAFLDTAGKDWETVRRLVPNLSREIVLPAKSN
;
A
#
# COMPACT_ATOMS: atom_id res chain seq x y z
N MET A 1 57.85 14.49 34.95
CA MET A 1 56.59 13.78 35.25
C MET A 1 55.52 14.31 34.31
N PHE A 2 55.35 13.70 33.14
CA PHE A 2 54.31 14.08 32.17
C PHE A 2 53.28 12.94 32.10
N LEU A 3 52.10 13.16 32.68
CA LEU A 3 50.97 12.24 32.60
C LEU A 3 50.34 12.34 31.20
N TRP A 4 50.39 11.24 30.45
CA TRP A 4 49.56 11.03 29.28
C TRP A 4 48.17 10.55 29.72
N LEU A 5 47.14 11.37 29.54
CA LEU A 5 45.75 10.96 29.65
C LEU A 5 45.29 10.36 28.31
N ALA A 6 45.16 9.03 28.27
CA ALA A 6 44.50 8.33 27.18
C ALA A 6 42.98 8.55 27.27
N VAL A 7 42.43 9.38 26.38
CA VAL A 7 40.98 9.53 26.22
C VAL A 7 40.45 8.32 25.47
N LEU A 8 39.83 7.39 26.21
CA LEU A 8 39.06 6.28 25.68
C LEU A 8 37.72 6.81 25.16
N LEU A 9 37.64 7.09 23.86
CA LEU A 9 36.36 7.37 23.19
C LEU A 9 35.57 6.06 23.04
N PRO A 10 34.33 5.97 23.54
CA PRO A 10 33.49 4.82 23.30
C PRO A 10 33.11 4.80 21.82
N VAL A 11 33.57 3.78 21.10
CA VAL A 11 33.12 3.49 19.74
C VAL A 11 31.66 3.07 19.85
N PHE A 12 30.74 4.02 19.64
CA PHE A 12 29.34 3.72 19.43
C PHE A 12 29.24 2.91 18.13
N GLY A 13 29.20 1.59 18.27
CA GLY A 13 28.88 0.68 17.17
C GLY A 13 27.46 0.97 16.72
N PHE A 14 27.31 1.55 15.52
CA PHE A 14 26.04 1.56 14.81
C PHE A 14 25.66 0.11 14.53
N ALA A 15 24.81 -0.48 15.37
CA ALA A 15 24.18 -1.75 15.07
C ALA A 15 23.29 -1.57 13.83
N GLN A 16 23.80 -1.94 12.66
CA GLN A 16 22.94 -2.05 11.48
C GLN A 16 21.99 -3.21 11.73
N ALA A 17 20.69 -2.91 11.87
CA ALA A 17 19.67 -3.95 11.95
C ALA A 17 19.74 -4.81 10.69
N LYS A 18 19.86 -6.13 10.88
CA LYS A 18 19.88 -7.09 9.76
C LYS A 18 18.62 -6.90 8.90
N PRO A 19 18.73 -6.84 7.57
CA PRO A 19 17.57 -6.77 6.69
C PRO A 19 16.61 -7.94 6.95
N LEU A 20 15.31 -7.68 6.91
CA LEU A 20 14.28 -8.72 6.98
C LEU A 20 14.47 -9.74 5.85
N SER A 21 14.18 -11.02 6.12
CA SER A 21 14.13 -12.05 5.08
C SER A 21 12.93 -11.82 4.16
N ASP A 22 13.03 -12.31 2.93
CA ASP A 22 11.95 -12.19 1.94
C ASP A 22 10.66 -12.88 2.39
N GLU A 23 10.78 -13.98 3.15
CA GLU A 23 9.64 -14.65 3.77
C GLU A 23 8.90 -13.74 4.76
N VAL A 24 9.63 -13.06 5.65
CA VAL A 24 9.03 -12.13 6.61
C VAL A 24 8.43 -10.92 5.91
N ARG A 25 9.10 -10.38 4.90
CA ARG A 25 8.58 -9.26 4.09
C ARG A 25 7.25 -9.61 3.43
N ARG A 26 7.15 -10.82 2.87
CA ARG A 26 5.92 -11.34 2.29
C ARG A 26 4.84 -11.56 3.34
N ALA A 27 5.15 -12.20 4.46
CA ALA A 27 4.18 -12.38 5.53
C ALA A 27 3.61 -11.04 6.04
N ASN A 28 4.46 -10.02 6.18
CA ASN A 28 4.04 -8.67 6.55
C ASN A 28 3.15 -8.03 5.48
N LEU A 29 3.51 -8.19 4.20
CA LEU A 29 2.71 -7.69 3.07
C LEU A 29 1.31 -8.31 3.09
N GLU A 30 1.21 -9.63 3.13
CA GLU A 30 -0.05 -10.39 3.15
C GLU A 30 -0.94 -9.99 4.33
N THR A 31 -0.33 -9.85 5.51
CA THR A 31 -1.05 -9.43 6.72
C THR A 31 -1.62 -8.03 6.56
N GLN A 32 -0.84 -7.10 6.01
CA GLN A 32 -1.24 -5.68 5.90
C GLN A 32 -2.24 -5.44 4.78
N VAL A 33 -2.10 -6.10 3.63
CA VAL A 33 -3.10 -5.99 2.56
C VAL A 33 -4.43 -6.60 3.01
N THR A 34 -4.40 -7.74 3.72
CA THR A 34 -5.61 -8.32 4.30
C THR A 34 -6.25 -7.37 5.32
N ALA A 35 -5.45 -6.75 6.20
CA ALA A 35 -5.94 -5.77 7.18
C ALA A 35 -6.58 -4.55 6.49
N MET A 36 -5.96 -4.05 5.43
CA MET A 36 -6.49 -2.95 4.61
C MET A 36 -7.83 -3.33 3.97
N GLU A 37 -7.95 -4.50 3.35
CA GLU A 37 -9.19 -4.98 2.75
C GLU A 37 -10.31 -5.13 3.79
N GLN A 38 -9.98 -5.65 4.97
CA GLN A 38 -10.93 -5.77 6.07
C GLN A 38 -11.37 -4.42 6.62
N ALA A 39 -10.46 -3.44 6.71
CA ALA A 39 -10.82 -2.07 7.10
C ALA A 39 -11.78 -1.46 6.08
N PHE A 40 -11.52 -1.63 4.78
CA PHE A 40 -12.40 -1.17 3.72
C PHE A 40 -13.80 -1.82 3.78
N LEU A 41 -13.87 -3.15 3.93
CA LEU A 41 -15.14 -3.89 4.00
C LEU A 41 -15.96 -3.57 5.25
N LYS A 42 -15.31 -3.19 6.35
CA LYS A 42 -15.96 -2.76 7.59
C LYS A 42 -16.28 -1.27 7.61
N GLU A 43 -15.99 -0.56 6.52
CA GLU A 43 -16.14 0.90 6.39
C GLU A 43 -15.33 1.69 7.43
N ASP A 44 -14.25 1.08 7.96
CA ASP A 44 -13.26 1.72 8.82
C ASP A 44 -12.24 2.48 7.95
N PHE A 45 -12.71 3.59 7.39
CA PHE A 45 -11.94 4.37 6.43
C PHE A 45 -10.80 5.17 7.08
N GLU A 46 -10.89 5.41 8.39
CA GLU A 46 -9.80 5.95 9.19
C GLU A 46 -8.61 4.98 9.16
N THR A 47 -8.81 3.72 9.55
CA THR A 47 -7.76 2.69 9.50
C THR A 47 -7.32 2.40 8.05
N PHE A 48 -8.25 2.41 7.09
CA PHE A 48 -7.92 2.22 5.68
C PHE A 48 -6.95 3.29 5.17
N ALA A 49 -7.12 4.55 5.56
CA ALA A 49 -6.28 5.65 5.11
C ALA A 49 -4.82 5.50 5.55
N ASP A 50 -4.56 4.84 6.69
CA ASP A 50 -3.20 4.57 7.19
C ASP A 50 -2.41 3.61 6.28
N PHE A 51 -3.11 2.76 5.53
CA PHE A 51 -2.50 1.84 4.58
C PHE A 51 -2.25 2.49 3.21
N MET A 52 -2.80 3.68 2.95
CA MET A 52 -2.69 4.31 1.64
C MET A 52 -1.34 4.99 1.44
N HIS A 53 -0.85 4.98 0.20
CA HIS A 53 0.40 5.67 -0.13
C HIS A 53 0.35 7.15 0.29
N PRO A 54 1.39 7.70 0.95
CA PRO A 54 1.35 9.05 1.51
C PRO A 54 0.98 10.14 0.50
N ASP A 55 1.43 10.02 -0.75
CA ASP A 55 1.05 10.98 -1.81
C ASP A 55 -0.43 10.91 -2.21
N VAL A 56 -1.08 9.75 -2.09
CA VAL A 56 -2.53 9.61 -2.29
C VAL A 56 -3.27 10.35 -1.18
N VAL A 57 -2.88 10.11 0.06
CA VAL A 57 -3.46 10.78 1.24
C VAL A 57 -3.28 12.29 1.14
N ARG A 58 -2.08 12.74 0.76
CA ARG A 58 -1.76 14.16 0.56
C ARG A 58 -2.62 14.79 -0.54
N LEU A 59 -2.77 14.12 -1.68
CA LEU A 59 -3.60 14.62 -2.79
C LEU A 59 -5.10 14.66 -2.45
N ALA A 60 -5.57 13.73 -1.61
CA ALA A 60 -6.93 13.76 -1.09
C ALA A 60 -7.18 14.93 -0.12
N GLY A 61 -6.13 15.55 0.42
CA GLY A 61 -6.21 16.64 1.39
C GLY A 61 -5.96 16.21 2.84
N GLY A 62 -5.43 15.01 3.06
CA GLY A 62 -5.17 14.42 4.37
C GLY A 62 -6.03 13.17 4.65
N PRO A 63 -5.68 12.39 5.69
CA PRO A 63 -6.35 11.13 5.99
C PRO A 63 -7.84 11.32 6.30
N ASP A 64 -8.20 12.35 7.06
CA ASP A 64 -9.61 12.63 7.38
C ASP A 64 -10.44 13.00 6.14
N VAL A 65 -9.84 13.70 5.18
CA VAL A 65 -10.53 14.08 3.94
C VAL A 65 -10.74 12.85 3.08
N LEU A 66 -9.72 12.00 2.97
CA LEU A 66 -9.81 10.72 2.26
C LEU A 66 -10.90 9.83 2.87
N ALA A 67 -10.89 9.65 4.20
CA ALA A 67 -11.88 8.83 4.89
C ALA A 67 -13.31 9.33 4.67
N ARG A 68 -13.53 10.65 4.74
CA ARG A 68 -14.84 11.25 4.44
C ARG A 68 -15.27 11.06 2.98
N GLN A 69 -14.34 11.18 2.03
CA GLN A 69 -14.64 10.97 0.61
C GLN A 69 -15.04 9.51 0.35
N LEU A 70 -14.33 8.55 0.93
CA LEU A 70 -14.65 7.13 0.82
C LEU A 70 -16.01 6.81 1.43
N ARG A 71 -16.28 7.31 2.64
CA ARG A 71 -17.58 7.16 3.31
C ARG A 71 -18.72 7.68 2.44
N LYS A 72 -18.59 8.91 1.93
CA LYS A 72 -19.58 9.51 1.04
C LYS A 72 -19.80 8.65 -0.22
N GLY A 73 -18.73 8.13 -0.83
CA GLY A 73 -18.84 7.26 -2.00
C GLY A 73 -19.60 5.96 -1.71
N MET A 74 -19.40 5.37 -0.52
CA MET A 74 -20.12 4.17 -0.09
C MET A 74 -21.59 4.47 0.24
N GLU A 75 -21.88 5.59 0.88
CA GLU A 75 -23.25 6.07 1.12
C GLU A 75 -24.00 6.29 -0.20
N GLU A 76 -23.37 6.95 -1.17
CA GLU A 76 -23.94 7.18 -2.51
C GLU A 76 -24.19 5.88 -3.28
N MET A 77 -23.31 4.89 -3.14
CA MET A 77 -23.47 3.55 -3.71
C MET A 77 -24.63 2.80 -3.05
N SER A 78 -24.70 2.84 -1.72
CA SER A 78 -25.78 2.24 -0.92
C SER A 78 -27.14 2.83 -1.24
N ALA A 79 -27.22 4.15 -1.41
CA ALA A 79 -28.44 4.84 -1.84
C ALA A 79 -28.96 4.37 -3.22
N GLN A 80 -28.09 3.83 -4.07
CA GLN A 80 -28.42 3.26 -5.37
C GLN A 80 -28.69 1.74 -5.31
N GLY A 81 -28.76 1.16 -4.10
CA GLY A 81 -28.95 -0.28 -3.88
C GLY A 81 -27.70 -1.11 -4.14
N GLY A 82 -26.54 -0.47 -4.19
CA GLY A 82 -25.24 -1.08 -4.39
C GLY A 82 -24.46 -1.23 -3.09
N LYS A 83 -23.59 -2.24 -2.99
CA LYS A 83 -22.58 -2.33 -1.92
C LYS A 83 -21.35 -3.08 -2.42
N VAL A 84 -20.23 -2.87 -1.76
CA VAL A 84 -19.08 -3.76 -1.90
C VAL A 84 -19.33 -4.97 -1.00
N SER A 85 -19.43 -6.16 -1.59
CA SER A 85 -19.66 -7.40 -0.84
C SER A 85 -18.37 -8.11 -0.47
N ASN A 86 -17.31 -7.93 -1.26
CA ASN A 86 -16.03 -8.59 -1.04
C ASN A 86 -14.87 -7.80 -1.68
N VAL A 87 -13.71 -7.88 -1.06
CA VAL A 87 -12.43 -7.43 -1.63
C VAL A 87 -11.40 -8.49 -1.29
N THR A 88 -10.67 -8.95 -2.30
CA THR A 88 -9.64 -9.98 -2.15
C THR A 88 -8.45 -9.66 -3.04
N HIS A 89 -7.28 -10.14 -2.66
CA HIS A 89 -6.06 -10.04 -3.45
C HIS A 89 -5.58 -11.43 -3.91
N GLY A 90 -4.90 -11.44 -5.05
CA GLY A 90 -4.13 -12.56 -5.52
C GLY A 90 -2.69 -12.54 -4.99
N ALA A 91 -1.91 -13.54 -5.39
CA ALA A 91 -0.53 -13.65 -4.94
C ALA A 91 0.32 -12.44 -5.39
N PRO A 92 1.19 -11.90 -4.51
CA PRO A 92 2.07 -10.80 -4.84
C PRO A 92 3.13 -11.23 -5.85
N THR A 93 3.45 -10.31 -6.76
CA THR A 93 4.60 -10.49 -7.66
C THR A 93 5.91 -10.56 -6.88
N ARG A 94 7.02 -10.76 -7.59
CA ARG A 94 8.35 -10.63 -7.00
C ARG A 94 8.50 -9.25 -6.37
N ILE A 95 9.00 -9.22 -5.14
CA ILE A 95 9.42 -7.98 -4.48
C ILE A 95 10.71 -7.50 -5.14
N VAL A 96 10.67 -6.31 -5.71
CA VAL A 96 11.81 -5.65 -6.33
C VAL A 96 12.31 -4.53 -5.42
N ALA A 97 13.64 -4.39 -5.34
CA ALA A 97 14.25 -3.29 -4.63
C ALA A 97 14.61 -2.20 -5.64
N VAL A 98 14.15 -0.97 -5.38
CA VAL A 98 14.49 0.21 -6.19
C VAL A 98 14.83 1.35 -5.25
N ASP A 99 16.02 1.91 -5.43
CA ASP A 99 16.64 2.88 -4.53
C ASP A 99 16.69 2.38 -3.07
N ARG A 100 15.79 2.89 -2.21
CA ARG A 100 15.63 2.50 -0.80
C ARG A 100 14.25 1.97 -0.48
N GLN A 101 13.49 1.58 -1.50
CA GLN A 101 12.15 1.05 -1.35
C GLN A 101 12.06 -0.37 -1.89
N LEU A 102 11.14 -1.13 -1.31
CA LEU A 102 10.66 -2.37 -1.87
C LEU A 102 9.33 -2.10 -2.56
N GLN A 103 9.13 -2.68 -3.74
CA GLN A 103 7.91 -2.54 -4.52
C GLN A 103 7.46 -3.90 -5.04
N CYS A 104 6.15 -4.12 -5.12
CA CYS A 104 5.54 -5.24 -5.83
C CYS A 104 4.09 -4.90 -6.17
N THR A 105 3.42 -5.77 -6.91
CA THR A 105 2.00 -5.63 -7.23
C THR A 105 1.22 -6.85 -6.78
N LEU A 106 -0.03 -6.65 -6.43
CA LEU A 106 -1.01 -7.69 -6.16
C LEU A 106 -2.20 -7.52 -7.11
N PRO A 107 -2.69 -8.59 -7.77
CA PRO A 107 -4.01 -8.54 -8.38
C PRO A 107 -5.05 -8.30 -7.29
N GLN A 108 -6.02 -7.41 -7.51
CA GLN A 108 -7.12 -7.18 -6.57
C GLN A 108 -8.44 -7.47 -7.29
N THR A 109 -9.36 -8.13 -6.59
CA THR A 109 -10.70 -8.44 -7.05
C THR A 109 -11.71 -7.85 -6.08
N THR A 110 -12.57 -6.97 -6.59
CA THR A 110 -13.65 -6.35 -5.84
C THR A 110 -14.99 -6.84 -6.37
N GLU A 111 -15.84 -7.33 -5.48
CA GLU A 111 -17.19 -7.74 -5.81
C GLU A 111 -18.17 -6.67 -5.35
N PHE A 112 -18.96 -6.18 -6.31
CA PHE A 112 -20.04 -5.24 -6.08
C PHE A 112 -21.36 -5.97 -6.21
N GLN A 113 -22.21 -5.87 -5.19
CA GLN A 113 -23.58 -6.34 -5.26
C GLN A 113 -24.48 -5.16 -5.60
N LEU A 114 -25.23 -5.25 -6.69
CA LEU A 114 -26.24 -4.27 -7.09
C LEU A 114 -27.58 -4.98 -7.27
N ALA A 115 -28.53 -4.70 -6.37
CA ALA A 115 -29.78 -5.46 -6.27
C ALA A 115 -29.54 -6.98 -6.23
N ALA A 116 -29.97 -7.73 -7.27
CA ALA A 116 -29.81 -9.18 -7.36
C ALA A 116 -28.57 -9.63 -8.16
N ALA A 117 -27.79 -8.69 -8.72
CA ALA A 117 -26.62 -9.01 -9.53
C ALA A 117 -25.32 -8.76 -8.76
N THR A 118 -24.36 -9.68 -8.89
CA THR A 118 -22.98 -9.47 -8.44
C THR A 118 -22.12 -9.16 -9.65
N LYS A 119 -21.41 -8.03 -9.61
CA LYS A 119 -20.42 -7.63 -10.60
C LYS A 119 -19.04 -7.68 -9.98
N THR A 120 -18.12 -8.36 -10.64
CA THR A 120 -16.72 -8.42 -10.22
C THR A 120 -15.88 -7.46 -11.05
N THR A 121 -14.99 -6.72 -10.41
CA THR A 121 -13.97 -5.91 -11.08
C THR A 121 -12.59 -6.34 -10.63
N GLN A 122 -11.64 -6.34 -11.56
CA GLN A 122 -10.24 -6.63 -11.28
C GLN A 122 -9.41 -5.36 -11.44
N SER A 123 -8.50 -5.14 -10.51
CA SER A 123 -7.50 -4.08 -10.56
C SER A 123 -6.12 -4.62 -10.16
N THR A 124 -5.13 -3.74 -10.15
CA THR A 124 -3.78 -4.04 -9.66
C THR A 124 -3.46 -3.07 -8.54
N LEU A 125 -3.09 -3.63 -7.40
CA LEU A 125 -2.68 -2.90 -6.22
C LEU A 125 -1.15 -2.82 -6.19
N LEU A 126 -0.60 -1.61 -6.26
CA LEU A 126 0.82 -1.37 -6.05
C LEU A 126 1.09 -1.33 -4.54
N ALA A 127 2.06 -2.12 -4.07
CA ALA A 127 2.54 -2.09 -2.70
C ALA A 127 3.97 -1.54 -2.65
N VAL A 128 4.21 -0.59 -1.75
CA VAL A 128 5.49 0.10 -1.56
C VAL A 128 5.88 0.06 -0.09
N SER A 129 7.12 -0.30 0.20
CA SER A 129 7.69 -0.24 1.55
C SER A 129 8.96 0.58 1.57
N ALA A 130 9.05 1.54 2.50
CA ALA A 130 10.22 2.40 2.70
C ALA A 130 11.11 1.96 3.88
N ASP A 131 10.71 0.94 4.64
CA ASP A 131 11.38 0.49 5.86
C ASP A 131 11.87 -0.96 5.79
N GLY A 132 12.09 -1.45 4.57
CA GLY A 132 12.62 -2.79 4.32
C GLY A 132 11.59 -3.91 4.44
N GLY A 133 10.30 -3.59 4.33
CA GLY A 133 9.18 -4.53 4.34
C GLY A 133 8.57 -4.76 5.72
N LYS A 134 8.76 -3.83 6.66
CA LYS A 134 8.05 -3.87 7.95
C LYS A 134 6.64 -3.29 7.78
N THR A 135 6.52 -2.16 7.10
CA THR A 135 5.25 -1.54 6.74
C THR A 135 5.13 -1.42 5.22
N TRP A 136 3.90 -1.57 4.74
CA TRP A 136 3.54 -1.50 3.32
C TRP A 136 2.43 -0.47 3.14
N ALA A 137 2.63 0.41 2.17
CA ALA A 137 1.64 1.37 1.72
C ALA A 137 1.13 0.98 0.33
N PHE A 138 -0.16 1.17 0.10
CA PHE A 138 -0.85 0.64 -1.06
C PHE A 138 -1.45 1.75 -1.94
N LEU A 139 -1.53 1.47 -3.23
CA LEU A 139 -2.12 2.35 -4.24
C LEU A 139 -2.85 1.48 -5.28
N ASP A 140 -4.17 1.64 -5.38
CA ASP A 140 -4.92 1.03 -6.48
C ASP A 140 -4.61 1.77 -7.80
N THR A 141 -4.18 1.01 -8.80
CA THR A 141 -3.79 1.50 -10.12
C THR A 141 -4.93 1.44 -11.14
N ALA A 142 -6.14 1.03 -10.74
CA ALA A 142 -7.33 1.01 -11.58
C ALA A 142 -7.50 2.33 -12.35
N GLY A 143 -7.60 2.21 -13.68
CA GLY A 143 -7.78 3.33 -14.60
C GLY A 143 -6.59 4.29 -14.73
N LYS A 144 -5.45 4.00 -14.09
CA LYS A 144 -4.24 4.84 -14.13
C LYS A 144 -3.24 4.26 -15.13
N ASP A 145 -2.64 5.13 -15.94
CA ASP A 145 -1.47 4.75 -16.73
C ASP A 145 -0.19 4.85 -15.88
N TRP A 146 0.88 4.30 -16.44
CA TRP A 146 2.19 4.28 -15.81
C TRP A 146 2.68 5.68 -15.40
N GLU A 147 2.48 6.69 -16.26
CA GLU A 147 2.86 8.07 -15.95
C GLU A 147 2.08 8.64 -14.75
N THR A 148 0.80 8.31 -14.64
CA THR A 148 -0.04 8.71 -13.51
C THR A 148 0.41 8.03 -12.22
N VAL A 149 0.72 6.74 -12.25
CA VAL A 149 1.26 6.02 -11.08
C VAL A 149 2.64 6.58 -10.70
N ARG A 150 3.49 6.90 -11.67
CA ARG A 150 4.81 7.48 -11.40
C ARG A 150 4.76 8.88 -10.79
N ARG A 151 3.74 9.69 -11.09
CA ARG A 151 3.56 10.98 -10.37
C ARG A 151 3.28 10.79 -8.87
N LEU A 152 2.70 9.64 -8.50
CA LEU A 152 2.43 9.27 -7.11
C LEU A 152 3.59 8.50 -6.47
N VAL A 153 4.34 7.75 -7.27
CA VAL A 153 5.51 6.97 -6.85
C VAL A 153 6.67 7.30 -7.82
N PRO A 154 7.41 8.41 -7.60
CA PRO A 154 8.41 8.91 -8.56
C PRO A 154 9.50 7.92 -8.96
N ASN A 155 9.84 7.02 -8.03
CA ASN A 155 10.81 5.94 -8.19
C ASN A 155 10.16 4.59 -8.52
N LEU A 156 9.00 4.59 -9.19
CA LEU A 156 8.35 3.37 -9.67
C LEU A 156 9.33 2.52 -10.49
N SER A 157 9.55 1.28 -10.04
CA SER A 157 10.47 0.37 -10.74
C SER A 157 9.94 0.03 -12.14
N ARG A 158 10.86 -0.07 -13.10
CA ARG A 158 10.55 -0.52 -14.47
C ARG A 158 10.15 -2.00 -14.54
N GLU A 159 10.43 -2.77 -13.49
CA GLU A 159 9.99 -4.16 -13.35
C GLU A 159 8.51 -4.27 -12.96
N ILE A 160 7.89 -3.16 -12.52
CA ILE A 160 6.46 -3.12 -12.23
C ILE A 160 5.68 -3.03 -13.54
N VAL A 161 4.95 -4.10 -13.85
CA VAL A 161 4.04 -4.15 -14.98
C VAL A 161 2.65 -3.78 -14.48
N LEU A 162 2.14 -2.65 -14.96
CA LEU A 162 0.73 -2.29 -14.77
C LEU A 162 -0.08 -2.90 -15.92
N PRO A 163 -1.28 -3.42 -15.65
CA PRO A 163 -2.17 -3.84 -16.73
C PRO A 163 -2.47 -2.63 -17.63
N ALA A 164 -2.54 -2.86 -18.94
CA ALA A 164 -2.99 -1.83 -19.87
C ALA A 164 -4.38 -1.34 -19.42
N LYS A 165 -4.67 -0.04 -19.58
CA LYS A 165 -6.01 0.50 -19.35
C LYS A 165 -7.00 -0.35 -20.13
N SER A 166 -7.94 -1.03 -19.45
CA SER A 166 -9.07 -1.63 -20.15
C SER A 166 -9.92 -0.49 -20.70
N ASN A 167 -9.93 -0.36 -22.03
CA ASN A 167 -10.82 0.54 -22.75
C ASN A 167 -12.29 0.17 -22.52
#